data_AF-A0A0C2CQE5-F1
#
_entry.id   AF-A0A0C2CQE5-F1
#
_cell.length_a   1.000
_cell.length_b   1.000
_cell.length_c   1.000
_cell.angle_alpha   90.00
_cell.angle_beta   90.00
_cell.angle_gamma   90.00
#
_symmetry.space_group_name_H-M   'P 1'
#
loop_
_entity.id
_entity.type
_entity.pdbx_description
1 polymer ?
#
loop_
_entity_poly.entity_id
_entity_poly.type
_entity_poly.pdbx_seq_one_letter_code
_entity_poly.pdbx_strand_id
1 'polypeptide(L)'
;MKHTPTNYFTWAGLKQREGEREPRWTSPGGIKATQIDWMSTGLSGWNENAKCVARYNSDSTKPYSSFYFCGMDFFSVCEKNATLIHDLWDEGDRGF
;
A
#
# COMPACT_ATOMS: atom_id res chain seq x y z
N MET A 1 -4.75 13.52 12.90
CA MET A 1 -4.20 12.77 11.74
C MET A 1 -4.12 13.73 10.56
N LYS A 2 -2.99 13.79 9.84
CA LYS A 2 -2.91 14.56 8.59
C LYS A 2 -3.40 13.66 7.47
N HIS A 3 -4.45 14.08 6.77
CA HIS A 3 -4.99 13.34 5.62
C HIS A 3 -4.12 13.58 4.39
N THR A 4 -4.12 12.62 3.46
CA THR A 4 -3.52 12.81 2.14
C THR A 4 -4.17 14.01 1.43
N PRO A 5 -3.39 14.91 0.81
CA PRO A 5 -3.94 15.95 -0.05
C PRO A 5 -4.82 15.37 -1.17
N THR A 6 -5.99 15.98 -1.38
CA THR A 6 -6.93 15.59 -2.45
C THR A 6 -6.33 15.87 -3.83
N ASN A 7 -6.56 14.97 -4.79
CA ASN A 7 -6.05 15.01 -6.16
C ASN A 7 -4.52 14.88 -6.25
N TYR A 8 -3.91 14.18 -5.28
CA TYR A 8 -2.48 13.84 -5.28
C TYR A 8 -2.25 12.34 -5.11
N PHE A 9 -1.08 11.90 -5.60
CA PHE A 9 -0.55 10.57 -5.36
C PHE A 9 0.19 10.51 -4.03
N THR A 10 -0.02 9.41 -3.31
CA THR A 10 0.78 9.05 -2.14
C THR A 10 1.34 7.65 -2.24
N TRP A 11 2.60 7.48 -1.82
CA TRP A 11 3.17 6.18 -1.59
C TRP A 11 2.45 5.45 -0.45
N ALA A 12 2.05 4.21 -0.72
CA ALA A 12 1.33 3.35 0.23
C ALA A 12 2.26 2.44 1.04
N GLY A 13 3.55 2.34 0.70
CA GLY A 13 4.48 1.42 1.35
C GLY A 13 4.36 -0.03 0.90
N LEU A 14 3.75 -0.27 -0.28
CA LEU A 14 3.63 -1.58 -0.92
C LEU A 14 4.56 -1.67 -2.15
N LYS A 15 5.26 -2.80 -2.31
CA LYS A 15 6.22 -3.03 -3.39
C LYS A 15 6.15 -4.47 -3.90
N GLN A 16 6.36 -4.67 -5.19
CA GLN A 16 6.53 -6.01 -5.77
C GLN A 16 7.90 -6.10 -6.43
N ARG A 17 8.72 -7.04 -5.96
CA ARG A 17 10.03 -7.34 -6.54
C ARG A 17 9.87 -8.28 -7.73
N GLU A 18 10.94 -8.37 -8.51
CA GLU A 18 11.00 -9.32 -9.62
C GLU A 18 10.94 -10.76 -9.09
N GLY A 19 10.17 -11.62 -9.77
CA GLY A 19 9.91 -12.99 -9.34
C GLY A 19 8.83 -13.14 -8.27
N GLU A 20 8.34 -12.05 -7.66
CA GLU A 20 7.20 -12.10 -6.74
C GLU A 20 5.88 -12.14 -7.54
N ARG A 21 4.93 -12.97 -7.09
CA ARG A 21 3.60 -13.09 -7.72
C ARG A 21 2.65 -11.98 -7.31
N GLU A 22 2.89 -11.35 -6.16
CA GLU A 22 2.04 -10.33 -5.58
C GLU A 22 2.87 -9.29 -4.83
N PRO A 23 2.39 -8.04 -4.72
CA PRO A 23 3.07 -7.03 -3.94
C PRO A 23 2.96 -7.29 -2.44
N ARG A 24 3.96 -6.84 -1.69
CA ARG A 24 4.07 -6.98 -0.25
C ARG A 24 4.27 -5.64 0.43
N TRP A 25 3.77 -5.53 1.66
CA TRP A 25 4.02 -4.38 2.52
C TRP A 25 5.49 -4.35 2.91
N THR A 26 6.07 -3.15 2.90
CA THR A 26 7.47 -2.92 3.28
C THR A 26 7.70 -3.00 4.80
N SER A 27 6.60 -2.92 5.57
CA SER A 27 6.56 -3.12 7.01
C SER A 27 5.60 -4.27 7.35
N PRO A 28 5.75 -4.95 8.50
CA PRO A 28 4.80 -5.95 8.96
C PRO A 28 3.37 -5.40 9.07
N GLY A 29 2.38 -6.24 8.76
CA GLY A 29 0.96 -5.89 8.78
C GLY A 29 0.39 -5.51 7.41
N GLY A 30 -0.70 -4.74 7.43
CA GLY A 30 -1.42 -4.29 6.23
C GLY A 30 -2.45 -5.30 5.70
N ILE A 31 -3.31 -4.83 4.80
CA ILE A 31 -4.38 -5.65 4.19
C ILE A 31 -3.84 -6.54 3.06
N LYS A 32 -4.57 -7.59 2.67
CA LYS A 32 -4.15 -8.44 1.55
C LYS A 32 -4.13 -7.64 0.24
N ALA A 33 -3.18 -7.92 -0.66
CA ALA A 33 -3.09 -7.23 -1.95
C ALA A 33 -4.38 -7.31 -2.78
N THR A 34 -5.13 -8.40 -2.65
CA THR A 34 -6.44 -8.61 -3.31
C THR A 34 -7.56 -7.74 -2.75
N GLN A 35 -7.38 -7.13 -1.57
CA GLN A 35 -8.34 -6.23 -0.93
C GLN A 35 -8.07 -4.75 -1.25
N ILE A 36 -6.99 -4.44 -2.00
CA ILE A 36 -6.65 -3.08 -2.41
C ILE A 36 -7.56 -2.64 -3.56
N ASP A 37 -8.03 -1.38 -3.51
CA ASP A 37 -8.68 -0.75 -4.66
C ASP A 37 -7.64 -0.48 -5.77
N TRP A 38 -7.58 -1.38 -6.76
CA TRP A 38 -6.74 -1.23 -7.95
C TRP A 38 -7.43 -0.41 -9.04
N MET A 39 -6.64 0.30 -9.86
CA MET A 39 -7.14 1.10 -10.99
C MET A 39 -7.89 0.27 -12.04
N SER A 40 -7.46 -0.98 -12.22
CA SER A 40 -8.02 -1.96 -13.16
C SER A 40 -8.06 -3.35 -12.52
N THR A 41 -8.69 -4.31 -13.19
CA THR A 41 -8.53 -5.73 -12.83
C THR A 41 -7.09 -6.16 -13.06
N GLY A 42 -6.56 -6.99 -12.15
CA GLY A 42 -5.12 -7.32 -12.10
C GLY A 42 -4.29 -6.25 -11.40
N LEU A 43 -3.08 -6.60 -11.01
CA LEU A 43 -2.12 -5.71 -10.33
C LEU A 43 -1.71 -4.55 -11.25
N SER A 44 -2.51 -3.48 -11.25
CA SER A 44 -2.51 -2.42 -12.27
C SER A 44 -1.13 -1.82 -12.53
N GLY A 45 -0.59 -2.05 -13.72
CA GLY A 45 0.60 -1.36 -14.20
C GLY A 45 1.94 -1.91 -13.70
N TRP A 46 1.98 -3.07 -13.03
CA TRP A 46 3.26 -3.67 -12.62
C TRP A 46 4.14 -3.99 -13.83
N ASN A 47 5.41 -3.62 -13.76
CA ASN A 47 6.45 -4.06 -14.69
C ASN A 47 7.85 -3.86 -14.06
N GLU A 48 8.91 -4.24 -14.77
CA GLU A 48 10.29 -4.12 -14.29
C GLU A 48 10.73 -2.68 -13.96
N ASN A 49 10.07 -1.66 -14.53
CA ASN A 49 10.33 -0.25 -14.22
C ASN A 49 9.32 0.33 -13.21
N ALA A 50 8.20 -0.36 -12.94
CA ALA A 50 7.14 0.09 -12.05
C ALA A 50 6.89 -0.92 -10.94
N LYS A 51 7.67 -0.82 -9.85
CA LYS A 51 7.67 -1.79 -8.74
C LYS A 51 7.01 -1.27 -7.46
N CYS A 52 6.73 0.02 -7.34
CA CYS A 52 6.19 0.65 -6.13
C CYS A 52 4.73 1.08 -6.33
N VAL A 53 3.89 0.91 -5.31
CA VAL A 53 2.45 1.24 -5.42
C VAL A 53 2.16 2.59 -4.79
N ALA A 54 1.49 3.44 -5.57
CA ALA A 54 0.93 4.70 -5.10
C ALA A 54 -0.59 4.68 -5.19
N ARG A 55 -1.24 5.40 -4.28
CA ARG A 55 -2.67 5.65 -4.30
C ARG A 55 -2.95 7.06 -4.80
N TYR A 56 -3.80 7.18 -5.81
CA TYR A 56 -4.41 8.44 -6.18
C TYR A 56 -5.63 8.69 -5.29
N ASN A 57 -5.61 9.79 -4.53
CA ASN A 57 -6.78 10.22 -3.77
C ASN A 57 -7.52 11.30 -4.56
N SER A 58 -8.83 11.15 -4.72
CA SER A 58 -9.69 12.03 -5.49
C SER A 58 -10.99 12.26 -4.76
N ASP A 59 -11.53 13.46 -4.87
CA ASP A 59 -12.88 13.85 -4.43
C ASP A 59 -13.92 13.72 -5.56
N SER A 60 -13.47 13.66 -6.81
CA SER A 60 -14.32 13.67 -8.01
C SER A 60 -14.43 12.30 -8.69
N THR A 61 -13.48 11.40 -8.43
CA THR A 61 -13.40 10.06 -9.02
C THR A 61 -13.13 9.02 -7.94
N LYS A 62 -13.42 7.74 -8.23
CA LYS A 62 -13.08 6.65 -7.29
C LYS A 62 -11.55 6.64 -7.08
N PRO A 63 -11.06 6.77 -5.84
CA PRO A 63 -9.64 6.61 -5.55
C PRO A 63 -9.14 5.22 -5.96
N TYR A 64 -7.90 5.13 -6.40
CA TYR A 64 -7.33 3.89 -6.90
C TYR A 64 -5.84 3.78 -6.61
N SER A 65 -5.32 2.56 -6.70
CA SER A 65 -3.91 2.23 -6.52
C SER A 65 -3.35 1.64 -7.80
N SER A 66 -2.10 1.96 -8.11
CA SER A 66 -1.40 1.47 -9.29
C SER A 66 0.11 1.43 -9.06
N PHE A 67 0.83 0.67 -9.88
CA PHE A 67 2.29 0.62 -9.85
C PHE A 67 2.90 1.79 -10.61
N TYR A 68 3.97 2.35 -10.04
CA TYR A 68 4.75 3.45 -10.56
C TYR A 68 6.25 3.18 -10.37
N PHE A 69 7.07 3.93 -11.12
CA PHE A 69 8.51 3.97 -10.91
C PHE A 69 8.81 4.50 -9.50
N CYS A 70 9.61 3.77 -8.74
CA CYS A 70 9.87 4.06 -7.33
C CYS A 70 10.57 5.41 -7.08
N GLY A 71 11.19 6.00 -8.10
CA GLY A 71 11.85 7.31 -8.02
C GLY A 71 10.95 8.49 -8.39
N MET A 72 9.64 8.30 -8.50
CA MET A 72 8.69 9.41 -8.68
C MET A 72 8.53 10.21 -7.38
N ASP A 73 8.43 11.53 -7.50
CA ASP A 73 8.24 12.45 -6.37
C ASP A 73 6.76 12.54 -5.98
N PHE A 74 6.30 11.56 -5.20
CA PHE A 74 4.98 11.55 -4.57
C PHE A 74 5.05 11.85 -3.08
N PHE A 75 3.94 12.34 -2.52
CA PHE A 75 3.79 12.41 -1.07
C PHE A 75 3.86 11.01 -0.47
N SER A 76 4.11 10.90 0.84
CA SER A 76 4.14 9.61 1.54
C SER A 76 3.20 9.62 2.73
N VAL A 77 2.48 8.52 2.91
CA VAL A 77 1.66 8.29 4.11
C VAL A 77 2.41 7.29 4.98
N CYS A 78 2.65 7.68 6.24
CA CYS A 78 3.27 6.81 7.23
C CYS A 78 2.25 6.45 8.30
N GLU A 79 2.10 5.16 8.56
CA GLU A 79 1.39 4.67 9.72
C GLU A 79 2.39 4.47 10.88
N LYS A 80 2.01 4.92 12.08
CA LYS A 80 2.82 4.74 13.30
C LYS A 80 1.98 4.00 14.33
N ASN A 81 2.29 2.71 14.56
CA ASN A 81 2.04 1.79 15.69
C ASN A 81 0.82 1.92 16.63
N ALA A 82 -0.03 2.94 16.58
CA ALA A 82 -1.19 3.08 17.46
C ALA A 82 -2.39 2.20 17.03
N THR A 83 -2.26 1.44 15.94
CA THR A 83 -3.28 0.57 15.35
C THR A 83 -2.89 -0.91 15.32
N LEU A 84 -1.61 -1.26 15.57
CA LEU A 84 -1.12 -2.65 15.63
C LEU A 84 -1.02 -3.21 17.06
N ILE A 85 -1.27 -2.39 18.08
CA ILE A 85 -1.13 -2.80 19.49
C ILE A 85 -2.28 -3.73 19.91
N HIS A 86 -3.45 -3.68 19.28
CA HIS A 86 -4.54 -4.58 19.68
C HIS A 86 -4.24 -6.06 19.43
N ASP A 87 -3.40 -6.37 18.44
CA ASP A 87 -3.05 -7.76 18.08
C ASP A 87 -1.74 -8.25 18.74
N LEU A 88 -0.93 -7.35 19.31
CA LEU A 88 0.33 -7.71 19.99
C LEU A 88 0.13 -8.25 21.41
N TRP A 89 -1.06 -8.05 21.99
CA TRP A 89 -1.46 -8.54 23.31
C TRP A 89 -2.44 -9.71 23.24
N ASP A 90 -2.69 -10.27 22.05
CA ASP A 90 -3.43 -11.53 21.95
C ASP A 90 -2.46 -12.66 22.34
N GLU A 91 -2.47 -13.03 23.62
CA GLU A 91 -1.59 -14.05 24.19
C GLU A 91 -1.83 -15.45 23.60
N GLY A 92 -2.88 -15.63 22.79
CA GLY A 92 -3.23 -16.88 22.12
C GLY A 92 -2.28 -17.33 21.01
N ASP A 93 -1.47 -16.43 20.45
CA ASP A 93 -0.51 -16.77 19.37
C ASP A 93 0.90 -17.13 19.88
N ARG A 94 1.14 -17.08 21.19
CA ARG A 94 2.35 -17.64 21.82
C ARG A 94 2.12 -19.11 22.15
N GLY A 95 2.02 -19.94 21.11
CA GLY A 95 2.00 -21.38 21.25
C GLY A 95 3.20 -21.88 22.05
N PHE A 96 2.91 -22.53 23.18
CA PHE A 96 3.76 -23.54 23.81
C PHE A 96 3.32 -24.93 23.34
#